data_AF-A0A329RXT8-F1
#
_entry.id   AF-A0A329RXT8-F1
#
_cell.length_a   1.000
_cell.length_b   1.000
_cell.length_c   1.000
_cell.angle_alpha   90.00
_cell.angle_beta   90.00
_cell.angle_gamma   90.00
#
_symmetry.space_group_name_H-M   'P 1'
#
loop_
_entity.id
_entity.type
_entity.pdbx_description
1 polymer ?
#
loop_
_entity_poly.entity_id
_entity_poly.type
_entity_poly.pdbx_seq_one_letter_code
_entity_poly.pdbx_strand_id
1 'polypeptide(L)'
;MEPKRPGRTRGENGKRRHQHMFKRRVDTYQVRLAAINHYREHRNMDYTLAKFYPGVEGALRDTKRKSIYLWEKKRARIEEICTTTKGGQLKIVRDLGTATVLSHDAERKIVQWIGEMREQGAPVSAFMLKSKALDIAAEEGLPRDAFKTS
;
A
#
# COMPACT_ATOMS: atom_id res chain seq x y z
N MET A 1 5.06 23.93 -38.54
CA MET A 1 5.59 23.30 -37.31
C MET A 1 5.54 24.34 -36.21
N GLU A 2 4.69 24.13 -35.20
CA GLU A 2 4.50 25.09 -34.10
C GLU A 2 5.61 24.91 -33.04
N PRO A 3 6.27 25.97 -32.55
CA PRO A 3 7.34 25.82 -31.57
C PRO A 3 6.77 25.53 -30.17
N LYS A 4 7.26 24.44 -29.56
CA LYS A 4 6.93 24.01 -28.20
C LYS A 4 7.37 25.10 -27.21
N ARG A 5 6.43 25.62 -26.41
CA ARG A 5 6.71 26.63 -25.37
C ARG A 5 7.75 26.08 -24.38
N PRO A 6 8.87 26.77 -24.12
CA PRO A 6 9.84 26.30 -23.12
C PRO A 6 9.19 26.39 -21.73
N GLY A 7 9.22 25.27 -21.01
CA GLY A 7 8.81 25.22 -19.61
C GLY A 7 9.66 26.16 -18.75
N ARG A 8 9.11 26.58 -17.61
CA ARG A 8 9.76 27.51 -16.68
C ARG A 8 11.11 26.98 -16.20
N THR A 9 12.20 27.61 -16.64
CA THR A 9 13.55 27.34 -16.16
C THR A 9 13.73 27.85 -14.73
N ARG A 10 14.51 27.11 -13.93
CA ARG A 10 14.77 27.39 -12.52
C ARG A 10 15.89 28.41 -12.40
N GLY A 11 15.70 29.45 -11.57
CA GLY A 11 16.76 30.43 -11.30
C GLY A 11 17.97 29.82 -10.60
N GLU A 12 19.15 30.38 -10.89
CA GLU A 12 20.50 29.91 -10.56
C GLU A 12 20.73 29.61 -9.07
N ASN A 13 19.95 30.26 -8.18
CA ASN A 13 20.07 30.13 -6.72
C ASN A 13 18.92 29.36 -6.04
N GLY A 14 18.14 28.58 -6.78
CA GLY A 14 16.98 27.87 -6.25
C GLY A 14 17.35 26.69 -5.32
N LYS A 15 17.62 26.96 -4.04
CA LYS A 15 17.84 25.94 -3.00
C LYS A 15 16.79 24.82 -3.14
N ARG A 16 17.23 23.57 -3.29
CA ARG A 16 16.33 22.41 -3.31
C ARG A 16 15.59 22.38 -1.97
N ARG A 17 14.25 22.29 -1.98
CA ARG A 17 13.50 21.95 -0.76
C ARG A 17 14.08 20.64 -0.25
N HIS A 18 14.71 20.66 0.91
CA HIS A 18 15.18 19.45 1.56
C HIS A 18 13.95 18.57 1.82
N GLN A 19 13.85 17.43 1.15
CA GLN A 19 12.76 16.50 1.43
C GLN A 19 12.94 15.99 2.85
N HIS A 20 11.99 16.32 3.73
CA HIS A 20 11.94 15.74 5.06
C HIS A 20 11.55 14.26 4.93
N MET A 21 12.55 13.40 4.73
CA MET A 21 12.34 11.95 4.66
C MET A 21 12.11 11.41 6.07
N PHE A 22 10.86 11.17 6.44
CA PHE A 22 10.54 10.37 7.62
C PHE A 22 10.98 8.91 7.36
N LYS A 23 12.15 8.51 7.87
CA LYS A 23 12.63 7.12 7.81
C LYS A 23 11.85 6.26 8.81
N ARG A 24 10.58 5.93 8.51
CA ARG A 24 9.79 5.01 9.33
C ARG A 24 10.34 3.59 9.15
N ARG A 25 10.98 3.05 10.19
CA ARG A 25 11.35 1.62 10.24
C ARG A 25 10.11 0.80 10.62
N VAL A 26 9.60 0.04 9.66
CA VAL A 26 8.46 -0.86 9.84
C VAL A 26 8.98 -2.27 10.10
N ASP A 27 8.55 -2.86 11.22
CA ASP A 27 8.91 -4.22 11.63
C ASP A 27 8.18 -5.25 10.78
N THR A 28 8.84 -6.39 10.51
CA THR A 28 8.26 -7.52 9.77
C THR A 28 7.20 -8.24 10.61
N TYR A 29 6.28 -8.97 9.97
CA TYR A 29 5.26 -9.74 10.69
C TYR A 29 5.86 -10.77 11.67
N GLN A 30 7.02 -11.34 11.34
CA GLN A 30 7.75 -12.24 12.23
C GLN A 30 8.22 -11.54 13.52
N VAL A 31 8.78 -10.33 13.42
CA VAL A 31 9.20 -9.54 14.60
C VAL A 31 8.00 -9.11 15.42
N ARG A 32 6.88 -8.74 14.77
CA ARG A 32 5.62 -8.45 15.45
C ARG A 32 5.16 -9.66 16.26
N LEU A 33 5.06 -10.83 15.63
CA LEU A 33 4.61 -12.05 16.29
C LEU A 33 5.49 -12.41 17.49
N ALA A 34 6.82 -12.34 17.32
CA ALA A 34 7.77 -12.61 18.40
C ALA A 34 7.62 -11.64 19.59
N ALA A 35 7.45 -10.34 19.31
CA ALA A 35 7.25 -9.33 20.36
C ALA A 35 5.95 -9.56 21.14
N ILE A 36 4.88 -9.94 20.45
CA ILE A 36 3.58 -10.18 21.09
C ILE A 36 3.61 -11.49 21.90
N ASN A 37 4.27 -12.55 21.42
CA ASN A 37 4.43 -13.80 22.16
C ASN A 37 5.22 -13.58 23.46
N HIS A 38 6.33 -12.86 23.37
CA HIS A 38 7.11 -12.48 24.55
C HIS A 38 6.31 -11.65 25.56
N TYR A 39 5.52 -10.69 25.07
CA TYR A 39 4.63 -9.91 25.94
C TYR A 39 3.61 -10.78 26.66
N ARG A 40 3.02 -11.78 26.01
CA ARG A 40 2.08 -12.72 26.64
C ARG A 40 2.74 -13.59 27.70
N GLU A 41 3.92 -14.12 27.41
CA GLU A 41 4.66 -14.99 28.32
C GLU A 41 5.05 -14.27 29.62
N HIS A 42 5.50 -13.02 29.51
CA HIS A 42 6.10 -12.30 30.64
C HIS A 42 5.16 -11.28 31.27
N ARG A 43 4.05 -10.94 30.59
CA ARG A 43 3.09 -9.88 30.95
C ARG A 43 3.74 -8.53 31.31
N ASN A 44 4.95 -8.29 30.80
CA ASN A 44 5.74 -7.11 31.11
C ASN A 44 6.14 -6.40 29.81
N MET A 45 5.59 -5.20 29.63
CA MET A 45 5.81 -4.38 28.44
C MET A 45 7.23 -3.81 28.41
N ASP A 46 7.76 -3.36 29.54
CA ASP A 46 9.10 -2.78 29.61
C ASP A 46 10.18 -3.81 29.30
N TYR A 47 10.00 -5.03 29.80
CA TYR A 47 10.88 -6.16 29.47
C TYR A 47 10.82 -6.53 27.98
N THR A 48 9.62 -6.48 27.38
CA THR A 48 9.44 -6.72 25.94
C THR A 48 10.09 -5.61 25.11
N LEU A 49 9.93 -4.35 25.49
CA LEU A 49 10.56 -3.23 24.79
C LEU A 49 12.08 -3.28 24.90
N ALA A 50 12.63 -3.63 26.07
CA ALA A 50 14.07 -3.78 26.25
C ALA A 50 14.67 -4.86 25.33
N LYS A 51 13.96 -5.98 25.13
CA LYS A 51 14.42 -7.09 24.28
C LYS A 51 14.35 -6.77 22.79
N PHE A 52 13.24 -6.22 22.31
CA PHE A 52 12.99 -6.04 20.87
C PHE A 52 13.39 -4.66 20.34
N TYR A 53 13.46 -3.65 21.21
CA TYR A 53 13.74 -2.26 20.85
C TYR A 53 14.73 -1.63 21.83
N PRO A 54 15.96 -2.17 21.94
CA PRO A 54 16.98 -1.61 22.82
C PRO A 54 17.33 -0.17 22.39
N GLY A 55 17.52 0.73 23.37
CA GLY A 55 17.87 2.13 23.14
C GLY A 55 16.73 3.01 22.61
N VAL A 56 15.49 2.51 22.57
CA VAL A 56 14.32 3.33 22.22
C VAL A 56 13.78 4.00 23.48
N GLU A 57 13.79 5.34 23.46
CA GLU A 57 13.40 6.18 24.60
C GLU A 57 12.27 7.16 24.25
N GLY A 58 11.69 7.77 25.29
CA GLY A 58 10.67 8.82 25.17
C GLY A 58 9.49 8.45 24.28
N ALA A 59 9.14 9.35 23.35
CA ALA A 59 7.98 9.20 22.47
C ALA A 59 8.06 7.98 21.53
N LEU A 60 9.26 7.56 21.14
CA LEU A 60 9.44 6.37 20.30
C LEU A 60 9.13 5.10 21.08
N ARG A 61 9.48 5.06 22.38
CA ARG A 61 9.19 3.93 23.26
C ARG A 61 7.68 3.75 23.43
N ASP A 62 6.96 4.87 23.65
CA ASP A 62 5.50 4.86 23.72
C ASP A 62 4.86 4.44 22.38
N THR A 63 5.41 4.88 21.25
CA THR A 63 4.93 4.46 19.93
C THR A 63 5.07 2.94 19.72
N LYS A 64 6.20 2.35 20.14
CA LYS A 64 6.41 0.90 20.08
C LYS A 64 5.49 0.14 21.03
N ARG A 65 5.31 0.64 22.26
CA ARG A 65 4.31 0.10 23.21
C ARG A 65 2.92 0.04 22.59
N LYS A 66 2.44 1.16 22.02
CA LYS A 66 1.15 1.24 21.33
C LYS A 66 1.07 0.29 20.15
N SER A 67 2.16 0.14 19.41
CA SER A 67 2.24 -0.81 18.28
C SER A 67 2.07 -2.26 18.75
N ILE A 68 2.74 -2.67 19.84
CA ILE A 68 2.59 -4.02 20.40
C ILE A 68 1.14 -4.29 20.82
N TYR A 69 0.48 -3.35 21.51
CA TYR A 69 -0.93 -3.49 21.86
C TYR A 69 -1.84 -3.60 20.62
N LEU A 70 -1.59 -2.77 19.60
CA LEU A 70 -2.33 -2.83 18.34
C LEU A 70 -2.13 -4.17 17.63
N TRP A 71 -0.92 -4.73 17.67
CA TRP A 71 -0.61 -6.01 17.07
C TRP A 71 -1.25 -7.17 17.85
N GLU A 72 -1.29 -7.13 19.19
CA GLU A 72 -2.01 -8.13 20.00
C GLU A 72 -3.50 -8.15 19.63
N LYS A 73 -4.13 -6.98 19.44
CA LYS A 73 -5.52 -6.91 18.95
C LYS A 73 -5.72 -7.53 17.56
N LYS A 74 -4.68 -7.58 16.74
CA LYS A 74 -4.69 -8.12 15.36
C LYS A 74 -3.94 -9.45 15.25
N ARG A 75 -3.74 -10.15 16.38
CA ARG A 75 -2.91 -11.36 16.46
C ARG A 75 -3.28 -12.42 15.44
N ALA A 76 -4.57 -12.78 15.34
CA ALA A 76 -5.03 -13.83 14.43
C ALA A 76 -4.56 -13.58 12.98
N ARG A 77 -4.65 -12.33 12.51
CA ARG A 77 -4.18 -11.94 11.18
C ARG A 77 -2.65 -12.01 11.05
N ILE A 78 -1.91 -11.66 12.11
CA ILE A 78 -0.45 -11.73 12.11
C ILE A 78 0.01 -13.19 12.07
N GLU A 79 -0.64 -14.07 12.83
CA GLU A 79 -0.37 -15.51 12.84
C GLU A 79 -0.67 -16.13 11.48
N GLU A 80 -1.83 -15.81 10.89
CA GLU A 80 -2.19 -16.23 9.53
C GLU A 80 -1.12 -15.85 8.49
N ILE A 81 -0.62 -14.60 8.53
CA ILE A 81 0.44 -14.14 7.61
C ILE A 81 1.76 -14.85 7.88
N CYS A 82 2.07 -15.14 9.13
CA CYS A 82 3.30 -15.84 9.54
C CYS A 82 3.27 -17.36 9.29
N THR A 83 2.13 -17.95 8.89
CA THR A 83 2.04 -19.38 8.51
C THR A 83 3.04 -19.75 7.41
N THR A 84 3.31 -18.82 6.50
CA THR A 84 4.28 -18.99 5.41
C THR A 84 5.55 -18.19 5.71
N THR A 85 6.73 -18.80 5.52
CA THR A 85 8.04 -18.15 5.71
C THR A 85 8.16 -16.83 4.95
N LYS A 86 7.69 -16.80 3.70
CA LYS A 86 7.66 -15.57 2.88
C LYS A 86 6.76 -14.50 3.50
N GLY A 87 5.61 -14.88 4.04
CA GLY A 87 4.65 -13.96 4.68
C GLY A 87 5.22 -13.31 5.94
N GLY A 88 5.93 -14.08 6.78
CA GLY A 88 6.59 -13.57 7.98
C GLY A 88 7.65 -12.49 7.70
N GLN A 89 8.34 -12.56 6.56
CA GLN A 89 9.35 -11.58 6.13
C GLN A 89 8.74 -10.27 5.60
N LEU A 90 7.44 -10.25 5.27
CA LEU A 90 6.77 -9.06 4.79
C LEU A 90 6.66 -8.00 5.90
N LYS A 91 6.76 -6.73 5.49
CA LYS A 91 6.49 -5.57 6.36
C LYS A 91 5.04 -5.11 6.25
N ILE A 92 4.43 -5.30 5.08
CA ILE A 92 3.07 -4.89 4.78
C ILE A 92 2.48 -5.95 3.85
N VAL A 93 1.32 -6.50 4.22
CA VAL A 93 0.46 -7.26 3.30
C VAL A 93 -0.62 -6.29 2.85
N ARG A 94 -0.79 -6.15 1.53
CA ARG A 94 -1.87 -5.34 0.96
C ARG A 94 -3.12 -6.21 0.86
N ASP A 95 -4.27 -5.60 1.11
CA ASP A 95 -5.54 -6.27 0.88
C ASP A 95 -5.72 -6.56 -0.61
N LEU A 96 -6.38 -7.67 -0.91
CA LEU A 96 -6.75 -8.04 -2.26
C LEU A 96 -7.51 -6.87 -2.91
N GLY A 97 -7.15 -6.53 -4.15
CA GLY A 97 -7.72 -5.38 -4.87
C GLY A 97 -7.10 -4.02 -4.63
N THR A 98 -6.00 -3.94 -3.87
CA THR A 98 -5.21 -2.69 -3.76
C THR A 98 -4.16 -2.56 -4.87
N ALA A 99 -3.74 -3.66 -5.50
CA ALA A 99 -2.63 -3.68 -6.46
C ALA A 99 -2.91 -4.52 -7.72
N THR A 100 -4.13 -5.03 -7.88
CA THR A 100 -4.50 -5.74 -9.10
C THR A 100 -4.82 -4.70 -10.16
N VAL A 101 -3.93 -4.60 -11.14
CA VAL A 101 -4.11 -3.76 -12.32
C VAL A 101 -4.53 -4.68 -13.46
N LEU A 102 -5.34 -4.17 -14.38
CA LEU A 102 -5.63 -4.87 -15.64
C LEU A 102 -4.34 -5.14 -16.40
N SER A 103 -4.32 -6.16 -17.26
CA SER A 103 -3.20 -6.30 -18.19
C SER A 103 -3.17 -5.12 -19.17
N HIS A 104 -2.01 -4.89 -19.79
CA HIS A 104 -1.84 -3.87 -20.83
C HIS A 104 -2.82 -4.06 -22.00
N ASP A 105 -3.17 -5.30 -22.34
CA ASP A 105 -4.11 -5.59 -23.42
C ASP A 105 -5.55 -5.26 -23.02
N ALA A 106 -5.94 -5.52 -21.77
CA ALA A 106 -7.23 -5.10 -21.22
C ALA A 106 -7.35 -3.57 -21.14
N GLU A 107 -6.30 -2.87 -20.73
CA GLU A 107 -6.28 -1.40 -20.75
C GLU A 107 -6.45 -0.85 -22.18
N ARG A 108 -5.85 -1.50 -23.18
CA ARG A 108 -6.02 -1.12 -24.59
C ARG A 108 -7.48 -1.27 -25.05
N LYS A 109 -8.17 -2.34 -24.65
CA LYS A 109 -9.61 -2.51 -24.94
C LYS A 109 -10.45 -1.36 -24.36
N ILE A 110 -10.12 -0.87 -23.17
CA ILE A 110 -10.80 0.29 -22.56
C ILE A 110 -10.55 1.54 -23.40
N VAL A 111 -9.30 1.80 -23.80
CA VAL A 111 -8.96 3.00 -24.59
C VAL A 111 -9.66 2.98 -25.95
N GLN A 112 -9.69 1.83 -26.62
CA GLN A 112 -10.41 1.67 -27.89
C GLN A 112 -11.90 1.98 -27.72
N TRP A 113 -12.54 1.39 -26.71
CA TRP A 113 -13.95 1.65 -26.41
C TRP A 113 -14.24 3.12 -26.09
N ILE A 114 -13.34 3.82 -25.37
CA ILE A 114 -13.47 5.27 -25.14
C ILE A 114 -13.39 6.04 -26.48
N GLY A 115 -12.50 5.63 -27.38
CA GLY A 115 -12.36 6.20 -28.71
C GLY A 115 -13.66 6.10 -29.50
N GLU A 116 -14.20 4.89 -29.60
CA GLU A 116 -15.47 4.59 -30.28
C GLU A 116 -16.63 5.43 -29.72
N MET A 117 -16.71 5.60 -28.39
CA MET A 117 -17.75 6.42 -27.77
C MET A 117 -17.62 7.90 -28.09
N ARG A 118 -16.39 8.41 -28.14
CA ARG A 118 -16.12 9.82 -28.49
C ARG A 118 -16.37 10.10 -29.96
N GLU A 119 -16.06 9.15 -30.85
CA GLU A 119 -16.38 9.24 -32.28
C GLU A 119 -17.89 9.34 -32.52
N GLN A 120 -18.70 8.64 -31.70
CA GLN A 120 -20.16 8.73 -31.72
C GLN A 120 -20.71 10.00 -31.04
N GLY A 121 -19.83 10.90 -30.58
CA GLY A 121 -20.22 12.14 -29.89
C GLY A 121 -20.72 11.94 -28.45
N ALA A 122 -20.61 10.73 -27.90
CA ALA A 122 -21.06 10.42 -26.54
C ALA A 122 -19.96 10.71 -25.51
N PRO A 123 -20.23 11.49 -24.45
CA PRO A 123 -19.28 11.69 -23.36
C PRO A 123 -19.17 10.41 -22.51
N VAL A 124 -17.93 9.98 -22.25
CA VAL A 124 -17.68 8.85 -21.32
C VAL A 124 -17.62 9.37 -19.89
N SER A 125 -18.63 9.05 -19.10
CA SER A 125 -18.65 9.37 -17.67
C SER A 125 -17.75 8.42 -16.87
N ALA A 126 -17.34 8.86 -15.68
CA ALA A 126 -16.58 8.02 -14.76
C ALA A 126 -17.32 6.72 -14.40
N PHE A 127 -18.65 6.75 -14.29
CA PHE A 127 -19.47 5.56 -14.04
C PHE A 127 -19.37 4.55 -15.18
N MET A 128 -19.49 5.02 -16.43
CA MET A 128 -19.38 4.14 -17.61
C MET A 128 -17.99 3.51 -17.72
N LEU A 129 -16.95 4.30 -17.46
CA LEU A 129 -15.57 3.80 -17.46
C LEU A 129 -15.36 2.72 -16.39
N LYS A 130 -15.92 2.92 -15.19
CA LYS A 130 -15.87 1.93 -14.10
C LYS A 130 -16.57 0.64 -14.48
N SER A 131 -17.78 0.72 -15.05
CA SER A 131 -18.52 -0.45 -15.51
C SER A 131 -17.74 -1.22 -16.57
N LYS A 132 -17.22 -0.51 -17.59
CA LYS A 132 -16.44 -1.15 -18.65
C LYS A 132 -15.16 -1.80 -18.13
N ALA A 133 -14.47 -1.15 -17.20
CA ALA A 133 -13.27 -1.71 -16.59
C ALA A 133 -13.57 -2.97 -15.75
N LEU A 134 -14.72 -3.02 -15.07
CA LEU A 134 -15.17 -4.23 -14.36
C LEU A 134 -15.53 -5.36 -15.33
N ASP A 135 -16.18 -5.06 -16.45
CA ASP A 135 -16.52 -6.06 -17.47
C ASP A 135 -15.23 -6.68 -18.06
N ILE A 136 -14.25 -5.85 -18.39
CA ILE A 136 -12.96 -6.31 -18.93
C ILE A 136 -12.16 -7.07 -17.86
N ALA A 137 -12.21 -6.66 -16.59
CA ALA A 137 -11.60 -7.41 -15.51
C ALA A 137 -12.21 -8.83 -15.40
N ALA A 138 -13.52 -8.95 -15.55
CA ALA A 138 -14.20 -10.25 -15.56
C ALA A 138 -13.79 -11.10 -16.77
N GLU A 139 -13.60 -10.51 -17.95
CA GLU A 139 -13.05 -11.20 -19.13
C GLU A 139 -11.63 -11.74 -18.89
N GLU A 140 -10.80 -11.03 -18.13
CA GLU A 140 -9.45 -11.50 -17.74
C GLU A 140 -9.48 -12.56 -16.62
N GLY A 141 -10.66 -12.93 -16.12
CA GLY A 141 -10.80 -13.87 -15.01
C GLY A 141 -10.42 -13.28 -13.65
N LEU A 142 -10.33 -11.95 -13.53
CA LEU A 142 -10.09 -11.31 -12.25
C LEU A 142 -11.37 -11.35 -11.40
N PRO A 143 -11.32 -11.85 -10.16
CA PRO A 143 -12.48 -11.82 -9.28
C PRO A 143 -12.87 -10.37 -8.97
N ARG A 144 -14.17 -10.10 -8.86
CA ARG A 144 -14.72 -8.74 -8.65
C ARG A 144 -14.13 -8.03 -7.43
N ASP A 145 -13.82 -8.78 -6.37
CA ASP A 145 -13.22 -8.24 -5.14
C ASP A 145 -11.72 -7.93 -5.28
N ALA A 146 -11.08 -8.52 -6.29
CA ALA A 146 -9.68 -8.30 -6.60
C ALA A 146 -9.45 -7.13 -7.54
N PHE A 147 -10.44 -6.59 -8.26
CA PHE A 147 -10.24 -5.38 -9.07
C PHE A 147 -11.20 -4.28 -8.62
N LYS A 148 -10.67 -3.25 -7.97
CA LYS A 148 -11.46 -2.12 -7.46
C LYS A 148 -11.29 -0.90 -8.36
N THR A 149 -12.42 -0.32 -8.79
CA THR A 149 -12.46 0.92 -9.56
C THR A 149 -12.95 2.05 -8.64
N SER A 150 -12.14 3.10 -8.44
CA SER A 150 -12.46 4.24 -7.55
C SER A 150 -12.95 5.46 -8.31
#